data_AF-A0A7V4UWI0-F1
#
_entry.id   AF-A0A7V4UWI0-F1
#
_cell.length_a   1.000
_cell.length_b   1.000
_cell.length_c   1.000
_cell.angle_alpha   90.00
_cell.angle_beta   90.00
_cell.angle_gamma   90.00
#
_symmetry.space_group_name_H-M   'P 1'
#
loop_
_entity.id
_entity.type
_entity.pdbx_description
1 polymer ?
#
loop_
_entity_poly.entity_id
_entity_poly.type
_entity_poly.pdbx_seq_one_letter_code
_entity_poly.pdbx_strand_id
1 'polypeptide(L)'
;ISGNDESVQLEYRLHGVDQQAYAEDAPRALFTALKSHGAEERRRGSTAIGPHRDDLYFGLNGRSTRHFASQGQQRCFVLALKMAEIEFITRCFDAPPVLLLDDMTSELDRERNSNLMEFLKKRDMQVFITTTSLENIDLQDMENNRTFRISEGTILN
;
A
#
# COMPACT_ATOMS: atom_id res chain seq x y z
N ILE A 1 6.93 -14.23 -0.51
CA ILE A 1 7.98 -13.23 -0.84
C ILE A 1 9.22 -13.41 0.06
N SER A 2 9.09 -13.82 1.33
CA SER A 2 10.21 -14.10 2.25
C SER A 2 10.57 -15.59 2.46
N GLY A 3 9.92 -16.54 1.78
CA GLY A 3 10.24 -17.98 1.88
C GLY A 3 9.94 -18.66 3.22
N ASN A 4 9.54 -17.91 4.25
CA ASN A 4 9.15 -18.41 5.56
C ASN A 4 7.64 -18.29 5.80
N ASP A 5 7.07 -19.18 6.63
CA ASP A 5 5.68 -19.14 7.11
C ASP A 5 5.47 -17.95 8.06
N GLU A 6 5.44 -16.74 7.50
CA GLU A 6 5.08 -15.53 8.23
C GLU A 6 3.56 -15.31 8.15
N SER A 7 2.90 -15.24 9.31
CA SER A 7 1.48 -14.91 9.40
C SER A 7 1.30 -13.40 9.30
N VAL A 8 0.50 -12.95 8.33
CA VAL A 8 0.25 -11.55 8.07
C VAL A 8 -1.19 -11.20 8.47
N GLN A 9 -1.37 -10.05 9.14
CA GLN A 9 -2.67 -9.56 9.59
C GLN A 9 -2.88 -8.11 9.13
N LEU A 10 -4.08 -7.83 8.62
CA LEU A 10 -4.57 -6.49 8.31
C LEU A 10 -5.90 -6.31 9.03
N GLU A 11 -5.99 -5.30 9.88
CA GLU A 11 -7.18 -5.03 10.69
C GLU A 11 -7.51 -3.54 10.67
N TYR A 12 -8.76 -3.20 10.36
CA TYR A 12 -9.27 -1.83 10.50
C TYR A 12 -9.77 -1.61 11.92
N ARG A 13 -9.17 -0.66 12.63
CA ARG A 13 -9.42 -0.37 14.04
C ARG A 13 -10.12 0.97 14.20
N LEU A 14 -11.34 0.90 14.71
CA LEU A 14 -12.13 2.09 15.02
C LEU A 14 -11.58 2.81 16.25
N HIS A 15 -11.51 4.14 16.20
CA HIS A 15 -11.11 4.96 17.33
C HIS A 15 -12.32 5.43 18.13
N GLY A 16 -12.45 4.93 19.36
CA GLY A 16 -13.51 5.36 20.29
C GLY A 16 -14.92 4.93 19.88
N VAL A 17 -15.04 3.99 18.94
CA VAL A 17 -16.30 3.34 18.51
C VAL A 17 -16.18 1.85 18.73
N ASP A 18 -17.22 1.22 19.27
CA ASP A 18 -17.28 -0.23 19.45
C ASP A 18 -17.40 -0.94 18.09
N GLN A 19 -16.51 -1.90 17.85
CA GLN A 19 -16.37 -2.56 16.55
C GLN A 19 -17.57 -3.46 16.21
N GLN A 20 -18.18 -4.09 17.23
CA GLN A 20 -19.35 -4.93 17.04
C GLN A 20 -20.59 -4.09 16.77
N ALA A 21 -20.81 -3.03 17.55
CA ALA A 21 -21.91 -2.10 17.33
C ALA A 21 -21.81 -1.41 15.96
N TYR A 22 -20.59 -1.08 15.51
CA TYR A 22 -20.37 -0.50 14.18
C TYR A 22 -20.68 -1.48 13.05
N ALA A 23 -20.33 -2.77 13.20
CA ALA A 23 -20.66 -3.80 12.22
C ALA A 23 -22.17 -4.07 12.13
N GLU A 24 -22.90 -3.91 13.24
CA GLU A 24 -24.36 -4.06 13.29
C GLU A 24 -25.10 -2.84 12.72
N ASP A 25 -24.73 -1.62 13.14
CA ASP A 25 -25.34 -0.35 12.71
C ASP A 25 -24.32 0.80 12.81
N ALA A 26 -23.51 0.96 11.75
CA ALA A 26 -22.44 1.96 11.68
C ALA A 26 -22.92 3.40 11.94
N PRO A 27 -23.98 3.92 11.30
CA PRO A 27 -24.48 5.27 11.58
C PRO A 27 -24.84 5.48 13.06
N ARG A 28 -25.52 4.51 13.69
CA ARG A 28 -25.94 4.63 15.08
C ARG A 28 -24.77 4.53 16.06
N ALA A 29 -23.84 3.61 15.82
CA ALA A 29 -22.64 3.45 16.63
C ALA A 29 -21.80 4.73 16.60
N LEU A 30 -21.57 5.29 15.40
CA LEU A 30 -20.82 6.52 15.22
C LEU A 30 -21.51 7.72 15.89
N PHE A 31 -22.83 7.87 15.72
CA PHE A 31 -23.60 8.93 16.35
C PHE A 31 -23.54 8.87 17.89
N THR A 32 -23.61 7.65 18.44
CA THR A 32 -23.50 7.42 19.88
C THR A 32 -22.11 7.81 20.40
N ALA A 33 -21.05 7.42 19.69
CA ALA A 33 -19.68 7.76 20.04
C ALA A 33 -19.39 9.27 19.93
N LEU A 34 -19.88 9.94 18.89
CA LEU A 34 -19.78 11.40 18.75
C LEU A 34 -20.47 12.12 19.93
N LYS A 35 -21.66 11.65 20.33
CA LYS A 35 -22.38 12.22 21.48
C LYS A 35 -21.62 12.04 22.79
N SER A 36 -21.01 10.88 23.03
CA SER A 36 -20.28 10.62 24.27
C SER A 36 -18.98 11.44 24.38
N HIS A 37 -18.34 11.79 23.27
CA HIS A 37 -17.07 12.55 23.26
C HIS A 37 -17.23 14.07 23.10
N GLY A 38 -18.45 14.57 22.87
CA GLY A 38 -18.68 15.98 22.52
C GLY A 38 -18.15 17.02 23.54
N ALA A 39 -18.07 16.69 24.84
CA ALA A 39 -17.48 17.58 25.84
C ALA A 39 -15.96 17.73 25.66
N GLU A 40 -15.27 16.62 25.36
CA GLU A 40 -13.84 16.64 25.06
C GLU A 40 -13.56 17.30 23.71
N GLU A 41 -14.34 16.99 22.67
CA GLU A 41 -14.17 17.59 21.35
C GLU A 41 -14.31 19.11 21.38
N ARG A 42 -15.30 19.64 22.14
CA ARG A 42 -15.44 21.08 22.39
C ARG A 42 -14.22 21.68 23.07
N ARG A 43 -13.65 20.98 24.07
CA ARG A 43 -12.43 21.42 24.76
C ARG A 43 -11.21 21.44 23.82
N ARG A 44 -11.11 20.45 22.92
CA ARG A 44 -9.99 20.30 21.97
C ARG A 44 -10.17 21.14 20.69
N GLY A 45 -11.37 21.65 20.43
CA GLY A 45 -11.70 22.37 19.20
C GLY A 45 -11.62 21.52 17.93
N SER A 46 -11.70 20.19 18.04
CA SER A 46 -11.62 19.27 16.91
C SER A 46 -12.39 17.98 17.16
N THR A 47 -12.92 17.39 16.09
CA THR A 47 -13.59 16.08 16.14
C THR A 47 -12.56 14.97 16.40
N ALA A 48 -12.81 14.20 17.45
CA ALA A 48 -11.99 13.10 17.92
C ALA A 48 -12.54 11.73 17.50
N ILE A 49 -13.78 11.64 17.01
CA ILE A 49 -14.40 10.39 16.57
C ILE A 49 -14.73 10.42 15.07
N GLY A 50 -14.37 9.37 14.34
CA GLY A 50 -14.67 9.20 12.93
C GLY A 50 -13.52 8.56 12.14
N PRO A 51 -13.73 8.23 10.85
CA PRO A 51 -12.77 7.49 10.04
C PRO A 51 -11.42 8.21 9.87
N HIS A 52 -11.37 9.52 10.04
CA HIS A 52 -10.13 10.31 10.07
C HIS A 52 -9.25 10.05 11.31
N ARG A 53 -9.75 9.31 12.31
CA ARG A 53 -9.05 8.95 13.55
C ARG A 53 -8.84 7.45 13.70
N ASP A 54 -9.47 6.66 12.84
CA ASP A 54 -9.32 5.21 12.80
C ASP A 54 -7.90 4.83 12.31
N ASP A 55 -7.51 3.58 12.56
CA ASP A 55 -6.18 3.07 12.24
C ASP A 55 -6.24 1.79 11.40
N LEU A 56 -5.28 1.63 10.50
CA LEU A 56 -5.04 0.37 9.81
C LEU A 56 -3.89 -0.34 10.50
N TYR A 57 -4.23 -1.36 11.28
CA TYR A 57 -3.25 -2.18 11.96
C TYR A 57 -2.69 -3.25 11.03
N PHE A 58 -1.36 -3.30 10.97
CA PHE A 58 -0.60 -4.28 10.23
C PHE A 58 0.18 -5.17 11.21
N GLY A 59 -0.14 -6.46 11.23
CA GLY A 59 0.48 -7.47 12.09
C GLY A 59 1.35 -8.45 11.31
N LEU A 60 2.48 -8.83 11.89
CA LEU A 60 3.36 -9.91 11.41
C LEU A 60 3.64 -10.85 12.59
N ASN A 61 3.30 -12.13 12.45
CA ASN A 61 3.42 -13.15 13.51
C ASN A 61 2.77 -12.70 14.84
N GLY A 62 1.59 -12.05 14.74
CA GLY A 62 0.83 -11.53 15.88
C GLY A 62 1.43 -10.29 16.55
N ARG A 63 2.44 -9.64 15.95
CA ARG A 63 3.06 -8.41 16.47
C ARG A 63 2.91 -7.25 15.50
N SER A 64 2.86 -6.02 16.03
CA SER A 64 2.78 -4.81 15.21
C SER A 64 4.00 -4.67 14.30
N THR A 65 3.79 -4.63 12.99
CA THR A 65 4.87 -4.42 12.00
C THR A 65 5.59 -3.09 12.22
N ARG A 66 4.85 -2.04 12.63
CA ARG A 66 5.40 -0.70 12.90
C ARG A 66 6.52 -0.72 13.95
N HIS A 67 6.42 -1.60 14.95
CA HIS A 67 7.33 -1.64 16.09
C HIS A 67 8.32 -2.80 16.06
N PHE A 68 7.95 -3.91 15.42
CA PHE A 68 8.70 -5.18 15.55
C PHE A 68 9.21 -5.76 14.24
N ALA A 69 8.74 -5.29 13.08
CA ALA A 69 9.26 -5.79 11.82
C ALA A 69 10.61 -5.14 11.53
N SER A 70 11.57 -5.96 11.09
CA SER A 70 12.82 -5.44 10.54
C SER A 70 12.55 -4.57 9.31
N GLN A 71 13.50 -3.73 8.94
CA GLN A 71 13.36 -2.87 7.76
C GLN A 71 13.09 -3.69 6.47
N GLY A 72 13.69 -4.88 6.35
CA GLY A 72 13.40 -5.81 5.25
C GLY A 72 11.96 -6.31 5.26
N GLN A 73 11.45 -6.73 6.43
CA GLN A 73 10.07 -7.20 6.58
C GLN A 73 9.05 -6.11 6.33
N GLN A 74 9.26 -4.89 6.84
CA GLN A 74 8.37 -3.75 6.58
C GLN A 74 8.25 -3.48 5.08
N ARG A 75 9.37 -3.53 4.36
CA ARG A 75 9.39 -3.29 2.91
C ARG A 75 8.74 -4.43 2.12
N CYS A 76 9.01 -5.69 2.48
CA CYS A 76 8.32 -6.84 1.87
C CYS A 76 6.80 -6.75 2.10
N PHE A 77 6.38 -6.30 3.27
CA PHE A 77 4.98 -6.10 3.60
C PHE A 77 4.33 -5.01 2.73
N VAL A 78 4.98 -3.84 2.59
CA VAL A 78 4.51 -2.75 1.70
C VAL A 78 4.41 -3.23 0.26
N LEU A 79 5.41 -3.96 -0.22
CA LEU A 79 5.40 -4.53 -1.56
C LEU A 79 4.22 -5.49 -1.76
N ALA A 80 3.98 -6.39 -0.81
CA ALA A 80 2.83 -7.29 -0.83
C ALA A 80 1.50 -6.53 -0.82
N LEU A 81 1.40 -5.43 -0.06
CA LEU A 81 0.20 -4.59 -0.02
C LEU A 81 -0.05 -3.91 -1.38
N LYS A 82 1.01 -3.42 -2.04
CA LYS A 82 0.92 -2.84 -3.40
C LYS A 82 0.50 -3.87 -4.43
N MET A 83 1.04 -5.09 -4.35
CA MET A 83 0.61 -6.21 -5.19
C MET A 83 -0.88 -6.54 -4.99
N ALA A 84 -1.34 -6.59 -3.74
CA ALA A 84 -2.75 -6.82 -3.41
C ALA A 84 -3.67 -5.68 -3.89
N GLU A 85 -3.21 -4.43 -3.80
CA GLU A 85 -3.91 -3.24 -4.32
C GLU A 85 -4.12 -3.34 -5.84
N ILE A 86 -3.07 -3.69 -6.60
CA ILE A 86 -3.15 -3.90 -8.06
C ILE A 86 -4.18 -4.99 -8.39
N GLU A 87 -4.14 -6.13 -7.69
CA GLU A 87 -5.11 -7.20 -7.90
C GLU A 87 -6.54 -6.79 -7.56
N PHE A 88 -6.73 -6.06 -6.46
CA PHE A 88 -8.04 -5.57 -6.04
C PHE A 88 -8.63 -4.63 -7.10
N ILE A 89 -7.87 -3.64 -7.57
CA ILE A 89 -8.29 -2.71 -8.61
C ILE A 89 -8.65 -3.48 -9.89
N THR A 90 -7.80 -4.42 -10.30
CA THR A 90 -8.04 -5.25 -11.50
C THR A 90 -9.38 -5.98 -11.41
N ARG A 91 -9.70 -6.57 -10.24
CA ARG A 91 -10.98 -7.26 -10.01
C ARG A 91 -12.17 -6.30 -9.97
N CYS A 92 -12.01 -5.11 -9.41
CA CYS A 92 -13.11 -4.12 -9.32
C CYS A 92 -13.52 -3.57 -10.68
N PHE A 93 -12.56 -3.41 -11.60
CA PHE A 93 -12.80 -2.79 -12.91
C PHE A 93 -12.76 -3.78 -14.08
N ASP A 94 -12.53 -5.06 -13.81
CA ASP A 94 -12.34 -6.13 -14.81
C ASP A 94 -11.28 -5.77 -15.88
N ALA A 95 -10.29 -4.96 -15.48
CA ALA A 95 -9.26 -4.45 -16.35
C ALA A 95 -8.00 -4.10 -15.53
N PRO A 96 -6.79 -4.41 -16.04
CA PRO A 96 -5.53 -4.08 -15.36
C PRO A 96 -5.34 -2.55 -15.34
N PRO A 97 -4.86 -1.96 -14.23
CA PRO A 97 -4.57 -0.53 -14.16
C PRO A 97 -3.32 -0.19 -14.98
N VAL A 98 -3.16 1.09 -15.36
CA VAL A 98 -1.83 1.59 -15.77
C VAL A 98 -1.01 1.85 -14.52
N LEU A 99 0.13 1.18 -14.38
CA LEU A 99 1.01 1.34 -13.22
C LEU A 99 2.08 2.40 -13.49
N LEU A 100 2.20 3.36 -12.57
CA LEU A 100 3.25 4.38 -12.57
C LEU A 100 4.18 4.10 -11.39
N LEU A 101 5.46 3.91 -11.66
CA LEU A 101 6.50 3.72 -10.67
C LEU A 101 7.49 4.87 -10.77
N ASP A 102 7.44 5.77 -9.79
CA ASP A 102 8.31 6.95 -9.74
C ASP A 102 9.58 6.66 -8.92
N ASP A 103 10.73 7.10 -9.43
CA ASP A 103 12.07 6.93 -8.87
C ASP A 103 12.34 5.56 -8.23
N MET A 104 12.14 4.51 -9.02
CA MET A 104 12.34 3.12 -8.59
C MET A 104 13.74 2.84 -8.02
N THR A 105 14.73 3.65 -8.39
CA THR A 105 16.11 3.53 -7.89
C THR A 105 16.31 3.97 -6.45
N SER A 106 15.49 4.87 -5.92
CA SER A 106 15.67 5.38 -4.55
C SER A 106 14.88 4.58 -3.51
N GLU A 107 13.81 3.88 -3.93
CA GLU A 107 12.91 3.20 -3.00
C GLU A 107 13.27 1.72 -2.74
N LEU A 108 13.85 1.02 -3.72
CA LEU A 108 13.98 -0.43 -3.70
C LEU A 108 15.41 -0.90 -4.05
N ASP A 109 15.89 -1.88 -3.29
CA ASP A 109 17.17 -2.55 -3.60
C ASP A 109 16.99 -3.60 -4.70
N ARG A 110 18.12 -4.12 -5.21
CA ARG A 110 18.14 -5.01 -6.38
C ARG A 110 17.23 -6.24 -6.23
N GLU A 111 17.25 -6.91 -5.08
CA GLU A 111 16.43 -8.09 -4.83
C GLU A 111 14.92 -7.76 -4.88
N ARG A 112 14.53 -6.62 -4.30
CA ARG A 112 13.13 -6.18 -4.35
C ARG A 112 12.67 -5.77 -5.74
N ASN A 113 13.53 -5.10 -6.50
CA ASN A 113 13.24 -4.78 -7.89
C ASN A 113 13.02 -6.05 -8.70
N SER A 114 13.86 -7.07 -8.53
CA SER A 114 13.66 -8.37 -9.17
C SER A 114 12.30 -8.98 -8.80
N ASN A 115 11.93 -9.00 -7.52
CA ASN A 115 10.64 -9.54 -7.08
C ASN A 115 9.43 -8.77 -7.64
N LEU A 116 9.50 -7.43 -7.65
CA LEU A 116 8.44 -6.61 -8.25
C LEU A 116 8.36 -6.85 -9.75
N MET A 117 9.49 -6.81 -10.46
CA MET A 117 9.52 -7.04 -11.90
C MET A 117 8.99 -8.43 -12.26
N GLU A 118 9.36 -9.48 -11.52
CA GLU A 118 8.82 -10.83 -11.74
C GLU A 118 7.29 -10.88 -11.55
N PHE A 119 6.76 -10.18 -10.54
CA PHE A 119 5.32 -10.06 -10.33
C PHE A 119 4.62 -9.32 -11.49
N LEU A 120 5.24 -8.24 -11.99
CA LEU A 120 4.69 -7.43 -13.08
C LEU A 120 4.75 -8.15 -14.43
N LYS A 121 5.85 -8.85 -14.73
CA LYS A 121 6.03 -9.63 -15.97
C LYS A 121 4.96 -10.70 -16.17
N LYS A 122 4.38 -11.23 -15.08
CA LYS A 122 3.33 -12.26 -15.12
C LYS A 122 1.92 -11.70 -15.39
N ARG A 123 1.78 -10.39 -15.58
CA ARG A 123 0.49 -9.71 -15.75
C ARG A 123 0.48 -8.92 -17.05
N ASP A 124 -0.64 -8.97 -17.74
CA ASP A 124 -0.88 -8.13 -18.92
C ASP A 124 -1.24 -6.72 -18.45
N MET A 125 -0.22 -5.89 -18.20
CA MET A 125 -0.38 -4.58 -17.60
C MET A 125 0.63 -3.59 -18.17
N GLN A 126 0.20 -2.36 -18.45
CA GLN A 126 1.11 -1.29 -18.86
C GLN A 126 1.78 -0.66 -17.64
N VAL A 127 3.12 -0.59 -17.68
CA VAL A 127 3.93 -0.02 -16.59
C VAL A 127 4.83 1.08 -17.13
N PHE A 128 4.79 2.25 -16.49
CA PHE A 128 5.76 3.33 -16.69
C PHE A 128 6.68 3.40 -15.49
N ILE A 129 7.98 3.43 -15.73
CA ILE A 129 9.01 3.48 -14.70
C ILE A 129 9.90 4.69 -14.93
N THR A 130 10.07 5.52 -13.91
CA THR A 130 11.12 6.54 -13.90
C THR A 130 12.31 6.03 -13.08
N THR A 131 13.51 6.29 -13.59
CA THR A 131 14.76 5.84 -12.95
C THR A 131 15.92 6.72 -13.38
N THR A 132 16.93 6.82 -12.52
CA THR A 132 18.22 7.44 -12.85
C THR A 132 19.19 6.48 -13.53
N SER A 133 18.97 5.16 -13.40
CA SER A 133 19.82 4.11 -13.98
C SER A 133 19.02 2.85 -14.30
N LEU A 134 19.33 2.23 -15.44
CA LEU A 134 18.71 0.96 -15.86
C LEU A 134 19.34 -0.27 -15.19
N GLU A 135 20.49 -0.13 -14.52
CA GLU A 135 21.27 -1.26 -14.01
C GLU A 135 20.51 -2.16 -13.02
N ASN A 136 19.50 -1.62 -12.33
CA ASN A 136 18.72 -2.33 -11.33
C ASN A 136 17.29 -2.65 -11.79
N ILE A 137 16.97 -2.47 -13.07
CA ILE A 137 15.67 -2.84 -13.65
C ILE A 137 15.88 -4.02 -14.57
N ASP A 138 15.40 -5.18 -14.15
CA ASP A 138 15.43 -6.37 -14.98
C ASP A 138 14.30 -6.34 -16.02
N LEU A 139 14.63 -5.83 -17.20
CA LEU A 139 13.76 -5.82 -18.38
C LEU A 139 13.94 -7.06 -19.27
N GLN A 140 14.75 -8.05 -18.86
CA GLN A 140 14.94 -9.27 -19.64
C GLN A 140 13.59 -9.98 -19.83
N ASP A 141 13.41 -10.60 -20.99
CA ASP A 141 12.18 -11.33 -21.37
C ASP A 141 10.91 -10.48 -21.46
N MET A 142 11.03 -9.13 -21.45
CA MET A 142 9.91 -8.24 -21.76
C MET A 142 9.92 -7.88 -23.25
N GLU A 143 9.12 -8.58 -24.06
CA GLU A 143 9.05 -8.34 -25.52
C GLU A 143 8.60 -6.91 -25.88
N ASN A 144 7.77 -6.29 -25.04
CA ASN A 144 7.18 -4.96 -25.29
C ASN A 144 7.69 -3.89 -24.32
N ASN A 145 9.01 -3.73 -24.20
CA ASN A 145 9.61 -2.64 -23.43
C ASN A 145 10.11 -1.50 -24.34
N ARG A 146 10.04 -0.25 -23.85
CA ARG A 146 10.62 0.91 -24.53
C ARG A 146 11.23 1.86 -23.51
N THR A 147 12.48 2.22 -23.74
CA THR A 147 13.22 3.17 -22.90
C THR A 147 13.22 4.54 -23.55
N PHE A 148 12.96 5.57 -22.74
CA PHE A 148 13.02 6.97 -23.15
C PHE A 148 14.01 7.70 -22.26
N ARG A 149 14.90 8.49 -22.86
CA ARG A 149 15.81 9.35 -22.10
C ARG A 149 15.19 10.73 -21.98
N ILE A 150 15.14 11.27 -20.77
CA ILE A 150 14.61 12.62 -20.52
C ILE A 150 15.77 13.56 -20.21
N SER A 151 15.81 14.73 -20.86
CA SER A 151 16.78 15.79 -20.58
C SER A 151 16.14 17.15 -20.83
N GLU A 152 16.36 18.10 -19.92
CA GLU A 152 15.83 19.48 -20.01
C GLU A 152 14.30 19.54 -20.25
N GLY A 153 13.54 18.61 -19.67
CA GLY A 153 12.09 18.53 -19.83
C GLY A 153 11.62 17.97 -21.19
N THR A 154 12.53 17.43 -22.00
CA THR A 154 12.22 16.83 -23.31
C THR A 154 12.54 15.35 -23.34
N ILE A 155 11.75 14.58 -24.09
CA ILE A 155 12.03 13.17 -24.38
C ILE A 155 12.97 13.12 -25.58
N LEU A 156 14.17 12.59 -25.36
CA LEU A 156 15.14 12.30 -26.40
C LEU A 156 14.78 10.96 -27.05
N ASN A 157 14.58 10.98 -28.37
CA ASN A 157 14.30 9.80 -29.19
C ASN A 157 15.53 8.92 -29.38
#